data_AF-A0A378C153-F1
#
_entry.id   AF-A0A378C153-F1
#
_cell.length_a   1.000
_cell.length_b   1.000
_cell.length_c   1.000
_cell.angle_alpha   90.00
_cell.angle_beta   90.00
_cell.angle_gamma   90.00
#
_symmetry.space_group_name_H-M   'P 1'
#
loop_
_entity.id
_entity.type
_entity.pdbx_description
1 polymer ?
#
loop_
_entity_poly.entity_id
_entity_poly.type
_entity_poly.pdbx_seq_one_letter_code
_entity_poly.pdbx_strand_id
1 'polypeptide(L)'
;MYKAEPQRRSLNRLRSKRQRPQRRRHSRWPPLTPQAQIDQWVAPIALYPDSLLSQVLMASTYPDNVLQAVQWSQDNPAMKGDAAVQAVASQPWDPSVKSLVAFPALLAMMGENPPWVENLGNAFLAQPHDVMDSVQRLRAIAQQTGTLKSTPQQKVIVTPAAPVSASSSTTATATAHTGAPAPTQVIKIEPTNPQVVYVPSYNPSTVYGTWPNSAYPPVYLPPPPGEQFTDSFVKGFGYSLGVATTWALFSSIDWDDDDHHHHDDDYHHGDYSHNGDNININVNNFNHITGENLPGNHVNWQHNPAYRGHTPYPDNTVAQRFHQTNVSGGPRPNMRQSIAKRSARQR
;
A
#
# COMPACT_ATOMS: atom_id res chain seq x y z
N MET A 1 -57.83 -68.72 8.67
CA MET A 1 -57.63 -69.66 7.55
C MET A 1 -57.22 -68.85 6.33
N TYR A 2 -56.08 -69.20 5.70
CA TYR A 2 -55.76 -69.23 4.25
C TYR A 2 -56.52 -68.27 3.30
N LYS A 3 -55.95 -67.60 2.30
CA LYS A 3 -54.61 -67.59 1.68
C LYS A 3 -54.65 -66.53 0.55
N ALA A 4 -53.46 -66.01 0.21
CA ALA A 4 -52.95 -65.76 -1.16
C ALA A 4 -53.72 -64.89 -2.17
N GLU A 5 -53.18 -63.69 -2.34
CA GLU A 5 -52.99 -62.93 -3.60
C GLU A 5 -52.33 -63.75 -4.72
N PRO A 6 -52.65 -63.45 -6.01
CA PRO A 6 -51.75 -63.74 -7.12
C PRO A 6 -51.30 -62.47 -7.87
N GLN A 7 -50.00 -62.42 -8.15
CA GLN A 7 -49.33 -61.44 -9.00
C GLN A 7 -49.86 -61.41 -10.45
N ARG A 8 -49.96 -60.19 -11.01
CA ARG A 8 -49.65 -59.96 -12.44
C ARG A 8 -48.86 -58.66 -12.64
N ARG A 9 -47.68 -58.85 -13.27
CA ARG A 9 -46.75 -57.85 -13.82
C ARG A 9 -47.43 -56.92 -14.83
N SER A 10 -47.04 -55.64 -14.88
CA SER A 10 -46.21 -55.11 -15.99
C SER A 10 -46.11 -53.58 -16.01
N LEU A 11 -44.89 -53.14 -16.36
CA LEU A 11 -44.47 -51.83 -16.92
C LEU A 11 -44.14 -50.70 -15.94
N ASN A 12 -42.98 -50.85 -15.26
CA ASN A 12 -42.25 -49.72 -14.70
C ASN A 12 -41.55 -48.94 -15.83
N ARG A 13 -42.01 -47.72 -16.06
CA ARG A 13 -41.44 -46.73 -16.98
C ARG A 13 -40.16 -46.17 -16.36
N LEU A 14 -38.98 -46.55 -16.86
CA LEU A 14 -37.72 -45.93 -16.50
C LEU A 14 -37.74 -44.44 -16.88
N ARG A 15 -37.99 -43.55 -15.91
CA ARG A 15 -37.64 -42.13 -16.02
C ARG A 15 -36.19 -41.96 -15.56
N SER A 16 -35.29 -41.91 -16.53
CA SER A 16 -33.92 -41.43 -16.37
C SER A 16 -33.95 -40.01 -15.78
N LYS A 17 -33.60 -39.87 -14.50
CA LYS A 17 -33.27 -38.58 -13.89
C LYS A 17 -31.93 -38.13 -14.48
N ARG A 18 -31.99 -37.35 -15.57
CA ARG A 18 -30.86 -36.52 -16.00
C ARG A 18 -30.51 -35.57 -14.86
N GLN A 19 -29.46 -35.89 -14.10
CA GLN A 19 -28.81 -34.93 -13.21
C GLN A 19 -28.31 -33.78 -14.08
N ARG A 20 -28.96 -32.62 -13.95
CA ARG A 20 -28.42 -31.37 -14.46
C ARG A 20 -27.11 -31.10 -13.70
N PRO A 21 -25.99 -30.81 -14.36
CA PRO A 21 -24.80 -30.36 -13.65
C PRO A 21 -25.16 -29.08 -12.92
N GLN A 22 -25.02 -29.10 -11.59
CA GLN A 22 -25.09 -27.90 -10.78
C GLN A 22 -24.01 -26.95 -11.31
N ARG A 23 -24.43 -25.88 -11.98
CA ARG A 23 -23.56 -24.73 -12.24
C ARG A 23 -23.01 -24.30 -10.89
N ARG A 24 -21.74 -24.64 -10.63
CA ARG A 24 -20.96 -24.02 -9.57
C ARG A 24 -21.08 -22.52 -9.79
N ARG A 25 -21.80 -21.84 -8.92
CA ARG A 25 -21.80 -20.38 -8.88
C ARG A 25 -20.37 -20.03 -8.47
N HIS A 26 -19.52 -19.68 -9.43
CA HIS A 26 -18.23 -19.09 -9.13
C HIS A 26 -18.49 -17.90 -8.21
N SER A 27 -17.75 -17.84 -7.11
CA SER A 27 -17.79 -16.76 -6.13
C SER A 27 -17.78 -15.42 -6.86
N ARG A 28 -18.70 -14.53 -6.50
CA ARG A 28 -18.93 -13.22 -7.14
C ARG A 28 -17.84 -12.18 -6.79
N TRP A 29 -16.72 -12.64 -6.25
CA TRP A 29 -15.63 -11.80 -5.77
C TRP A 29 -14.35 -12.19 -6.53
N PRO A 30 -13.61 -11.23 -7.10
CA PRO A 30 -12.29 -11.52 -7.65
C PRO A 30 -11.40 -12.09 -6.53
N PRO A 31 -10.46 -12.99 -6.86
CA PRO A 31 -9.52 -13.49 -5.85
C PRO A 31 -8.66 -12.32 -5.35
N LEU A 32 -8.58 -12.16 -4.03
CA LEU A 32 -7.65 -11.25 -3.38
C LEU A 32 -6.20 -11.61 -3.77
N THR A 33 -5.32 -10.61 -3.71
CA THR A 33 -3.89 -10.83 -3.89
C THR A 33 -3.41 -11.77 -2.78
N PRO A 34 -2.75 -12.89 -3.12
CA PRO A 34 -2.16 -13.77 -2.12
C PRO A 34 -1.16 -13.03 -1.24
N GLN A 35 -1.16 -13.31 0.07
CA GLN A 35 -0.24 -12.66 1.02
C GLN A 35 1.23 -12.74 0.59
N ALA A 36 1.67 -13.89 0.08
CA ALA A 36 3.05 -14.06 -0.37
C ALA A 36 3.42 -13.17 -1.56
N GLN A 37 2.44 -12.80 -2.40
CA GLN A 37 2.64 -11.86 -3.50
C GLN A 37 2.73 -10.42 -2.98
N ILE A 38 1.96 -10.07 -1.93
CA ILE A 38 2.11 -8.79 -1.23
C ILE A 38 3.51 -8.69 -0.61
N ASP A 39 3.98 -9.74 0.05
CA ASP A 39 5.32 -9.81 0.64
C ASP A 39 6.41 -9.59 -0.39
N GLN A 40 6.26 -10.17 -1.57
CA GLN A 40 7.17 -9.96 -2.68
C GLN A 40 7.26 -8.48 -3.09
N TRP A 41 6.16 -7.74 -3.12
CA TRP A 41 6.12 -6.33 -3.53
C TRP A 41 6.58 -5.38 -2.42
N VAL A 42 6.33 -5.71 -1.16
CA VAL A 42 6.71 -4.91 0.01
C VAL A 42 8.17 -5.11 0.41
N ALA A 43 8.75 -6.29 0.12
CA ALA A 43 10.14 -6.64 0.38
C ALA A 43 11.19 -5.52 0.19
N PRO A 44 11.26 -4.82 -0.95
CA PRO A 44 12.28 -3.80 -1.20
C PRO A 44 12.13 -2.52 -0.38
N ILE A 45 10.97 -2.27 0.24
CA ILE A 45 10.69 -1.02 0.97
C ILE A 45 10.32 -1.21 2.44
N ALA A 46 10.11 -2.46 2.90
CA ALA A 46 9.68 -2.73 4.28
C ALA A 46 10.61 -2.15 5.35
N LEU A 47 11.91 -2.00 5.06
CA LEU A 47 12.89 -1.45 6.00
C LEU A 47 13.08 0.06 5.90
N TYR A 48 12.25 0.76 5.11
CA TYR A 48 12.28 2.22 5.03
C TYR A 48 11.77 2.83 6.34
N PRO A 49 12.25 4.04 6.71
CA PRO A 49 11.63 4.82 7.77
C PRO A 49 10.14 5.03 7.51
N ASP A 50 9.30 5.00 8.55
CA ASP A 50 7.83 4.98 8.43
C ASP A 50 7.28 6.18 7.67
N SER A 51 7.91 7.34 7.85
CA SER A 51 7.56 8.56 7.12
C SER A 51 7.88 8.49 5.63
N LEU A 52 8.96 7.81 5.24
CA LEU A 52 9.29 7.59 3.84
C LEU A 52 8.44 6.46 3.24
N LEU A 53 8.23 5.37 3.99
CA LEU A 53 7.41 4.24 3.58
C LEU A 53 5.97 4.67 3.28
N SER A 54 5.35 5.46 4.16
CA SER A 54 4.01 6.00 3.92
C SER A 54 3.92 6.81 2.64
N GLN A 55 4.91 7.67 2.35
CA GLN A 55 4.95 8.42 1.08
C GLN A 55 5.02 7.50 -0.14
N VAL A 56 5.88 6.47 -0.10
CA VAL A 56 6.00 5.50 -1.20
C VAL A 56 4.69 4.76 -1.42
N LEU A 57 4.04 4.30 -0.34
CA LEU A 57 2.75 3.61 -0.43
C LEU A 57 1.66 4.51 -1.04
N MET A 58 1.51 5.74 -0.55
CA MET A 58 0.55 6.70 -1.11
C MET A 58 0.85 7.03 -2.57
N ALA A 59 2.10 7.38 -2.89
CA ALA A 59 2.52 7.76 -4.23
C ALA A 59 2.36 6.63 -5.25
N SER A 60 2.58 5.38 -4.83
CA SER A 60 2.38 4.20 -5.69
C SER A 60 0.94 4.05 -6.19
N THR A 61 -0.04 4.66 -5.51
CA THR A 61 -1.43 4.69 -5.96
C THR A 61 -1.68 5.63 -7.15
N TYR A 62 -0.66 6.40 -7.57
CA TYR A 62 -0.70 7.35 -8.68
C TYR A 62 0.43 7.15 -9.71
N PRO A 63 0.50 6.00 -10.42
CA PRO A 63 1.63 5.68 -11.30
C PRO A 63 1.90 6.71 -12.41
N ASP A 64 0.86 7.30 -13.00
CA ASP A 64 0.99 8.36 -14.02
C ASP A 64 1.72 9.61 -13.47
N ASN A 65 1.47 9.99 -12.22
CA ASN A 65 2.16 11.12 -11.59
C ASN A 65 3.60 10.74 -11.24
N VAL A 66 3.84 9.51 -10.76
CA VAL A 66 5.21 9.02 -10.48
C VAL A 66 6.05 9.10 -11.74
N LEU A 67 5.54 8.66 -12.90
CA LEU A 67 6.26 8.74 -14.17
C LEU A 67 6.61 10.20 -14.56
N GLN A 68 5.70 11.14 -14.35
CA GLN A 68 5.96 12.56 -14.60
C GLN A 68 7.01 13.12 -13.65
N ALA A 69 6.96 12.74 -12.37
CA ALA A 69 7.94 13.17 -11.36
C ALA A 69 9.33 12.58 -11.64
N VAL A 70 9.41 11.33 -12.12
CA VAL A 70 10.66 10.71 -12.60
C VAL A 70 11.27 11.55 -13.71
N GLN A 71 10.49 11.86 -14.75
CA GLN A 71 10.96 12.68 -15.87
C GLN A 71 11.45 14.04 -15.38
N TRP A 72 10.68 14.71 -14.52
CA TRP A 72 11.10 15.98 -13.94
C TRP A 72 12.41 15.86 -13.16
N SER A 73 12.59 14.81 -12.36
CA SER A 73 13.81 14.59 -11.59
C SER A 73 15.02 14.33 -12.48
N GLN A 74 14.84 13.66 -13.63
CA GLN A 74 15.90 13.45 -14.63
C GLN A 74 16.29 14.77 -15.32
N ASP A 75 15.32 15.63 -15.60
CA ASP A 75 15.55 16.95 -16.20
C ASP A 75 16.18 17.94 -15.20
N ASN A 76 16.11 17.66 -13.89
CA ASN A 76 16.59 18.52 -12.81
C ASN A 76 17.57 17.77 -11.86
N PRO A 77 18.70 17.23 -12.36
CA PRO A 77 19.55 16.31 -11.60
C PRO A 77 20.25 16.92 -10.37
N ALA A 78 20.30 18.26 -10.28
CA ALA A 78 20.85 18.97 -9.13
C ALA A 78 19.81 19.23 -8.02
N MET A 79 18.51 19.05 -8.31
CA MET A 79 17.43 19.31 -7.36
C MET A 79 17.22 18.10 -6.44
N LYS A 80 17.12 18.36 -5.13
CA LYS A 80 16.78 17.39 -4.09
C LYS A 80 16.27 18.10 -2.85
N GLY A 81 15.77 17.34 -1.88
CA GLY A 81 15.26 17.88 -0.61
C GLY A 81 14.14 18.91 -0.81
N ASP A 82 14.03 19.85 0.12
CA ASP A 82 12.95 20.84 0.14
C ASP A 82 12.92 21.73 -1.11
N ALA A 83 14.08 22.04 -1.71
CA ALA A 83 14.16 22.85 -2.93
C ALA A 83 13.49 22.17 -4.13
N ALA A 84 13.63 20.84 -4.26
CA ALA A 84 12.95 20.08 -5.30
C ALA A 84 11.43 20.11 -5.11
N VAL A 85 10.97 19.90 -3.87
CA VAL A 85 9.53 19.90 -3.55
C VAL A 85 8.90 21.26 -3.82
N GLN A 86 9.58 22.35 -3.48
CA GLN A 86 9.14 23.70 -3.81
C GLN A 86 9.07 23.94 -5.33
N ALA A 87 10.04 23.44 -6.10
CA ALA A 87 10.06 23.60 -7.55
C ALA A 87 8.88 22.90 -8.25
N VAL A 88 8.30 21.86 -7.63
CA VAL A 88 7.16 21.11 -8.18
C VAL A 88 5.83 21.46 -7.52
N ALA A 89 5.79 22.48 -6.65
CA ALA A 89 4.58 22.85 -5.91
C ALA A 89 3.37 23.10 -6.83
N SER A 90 3.59 23.70 -8.01
CA SER A 90 2.55 23.99 -9.01
C SER A 90 2.19 22.81 -9.92
N GLN A 91 2.88 21.67 -9.82
CA GLN A 91 2.57 20.52 -10.65
C GLN A 91 1.22 19.91 -10.23
N PRO A 92 0.42 19.39 -11.16
CA PRO A 92 -0.90 18.81 -10.88
C PRO A 92 -0.80 17.38 -10.34
N TRP A 93 0.20 17.11 -9.49
CA TRP A 93 0.46 15.80 -8.91
C TRP A 93 -0.12 15.69 -7.51
N ASP A 94 -0.36 14.45 -7.09
CA ASP A 94 -0.68 14.17 -5.69
C ASP A 94 0.46 14.66 -4.76
N PRO A 95 0.15 15.18 -3.56
CA PRO A 95 1.15 15.67 -2.62
C PRO A 95 2.23 14.62 -2.27
N SER A 96 1.88 13.34 -2.17
CA SER A 96 2.85 12.27 -1.89
C SER A 96 3.86 12.13 -3.03
N VAL A 97 3.43 12.29 -4.28
CA VAL A 97 4.34 12.27 -5.44
C VAL A 97 5.23 13.52 -5.46
N LYS A 98 4.69 14.69 -5.10
CA LYS A 98 5.51 15.92 -4.93
C LYS A 98 6.56 15.74 -3.83
N SER A 99 6.23 15.06 -2.73
CA SER A 99 7.20 14.76 -1.67
C SER A 99 8.38 13.94 -2.19
N LEU A 100 8.11 12.93 -3.03
CA LEU A 100 9.14 12.02 -3.52
C LEU A 100 10.21 12.70 -4.40
N VAL A 101 9.96 13.89 -4.97
CA VAL A 101 11.02 14.61 -5.71
C VAL A 101 12.16 15.09 -4.83
N ALA A 102 11.98 15.11 -3.50
CA ALA A 102 13.08 15.29 -2.57
C ALA A 102 14.14 14.18 -2.69
N PHE A 103 13.76 13.00 -3.20
CA PHE A 103 14.56 11.77 -3.23
C PHE A 103 14.78 11.27 -4.68
N PRO A 104 15.67 11.90 -5.47
CA PRO A 104 15.90 11.54 -6.87
C PRO A 104 16.25 10.07 -7.11
N ALA A 105 17.05 9.46 -6.24
CA ALA A 105 17.42 8.04 -6.38
C ALA A 105 16.23 7.10 -6.17
N LEU A 106 15.34 7.43 -5.21
CA LEU A 106 14.11 6.69 -4.99
C LEU A 106 13.17 6.82 -6.20
N LEU A 107 13.01 8.03 -6.74
CA LEU A 107 12.23 8.23 -7.97
C LEU A 107 12.83 7.47 -9.15
N ALA A 108 14.14 7.52 -9.36
CA ALA A 108 14.78 6.77 -10.43
C ALA A 108 14.51 5.27 -10.30
N MET A 109 14.60 4.71 -9.10
CA MET A 109 14.24 3.32 -8.82
C MET A 109 12.77 3.02 -9.18
N MET A 110 11.83 3.90 -8.79
CA MET A 110 10.41 3.76 -9.15
C MET A 110 10.19 3.83 -10.68
N GLY A 111 10.91 4.72 -11.37
CA GLY A 111 10.82 4.92 -12.80
C GLY A 111 11.41 3.78 -13.63
N GLU A 112 12.44 3.10 -13.11
CA GLU A 112 13.00 1.90 -13.71
C GLU A 112 12.10 0.67 -13.51
N ASN A 113 11.19 0.71 -12.54
CA ASN A 113 10.32 -0.42 -12.18
C ASN A 113 8.81 -0.07 -12.18
N PRO A 114 8.23 0.44 -13.29
CA PRO A 114 6.81 0.84 -13.31
C PRO A 114 5.82 -0.27 -12.93
N PRO A 115 5.98 -1.54 -13.37
CA PRO A 115 5.09 -2.62 -12.95
C PRO A 115 5.10 -2.85 -11.44
N TRP A 116 6.23 -2.64 -10.76
CA TRP A 116 6.30 -2.77 -9.31
C TRP A 116 5.52 -1.64 -8.62
N VAL A 117 5.67 -0.39 -9.10
CA VAL A 117 4.91 0.76 -8.59
C VAL A 117 3.40 0.53 -8.70
N GLU A 118 2.94 0.11 -9.88
CA GLU A 118 1.52 -0.16 -10.12
C GLU A 118 1.00 -1.30 -9.22
N ASN A 119 1.73 -2.42 -9.13
CA ASN A 119 1.33 -3.56 -8.32
C ASN A 119 1.26 -3.22 -6.82
N LEU A 120 2.25 -2.48 -6.31
CA LEU A 120 2.27 -2.02 -4.93
C LEU A 120 1.08 -1.12 -4.63
N GLY A 121 0.81 -0.13 -5.50
CA GLY A 121 -0.33 0.77 -5.33
C GLY A 121 -1.67 0.07 -5.43
N ASN A 122 -1.79 -0.91 -6.34
CA ASN A 122 -2.98 -1.74 -6.47
C ASN A 122 -3.23 -2.59 -5.22
N ALA A 123 -2.18 -3.21 -4.68
CA ALA A 123 -2.25 -3.96 -3.43
C ALA A 123 -2.67 -3.05 -2.27
N PHE A 124 -2.08 -1.85 -2.18
CA PHE A 124 -2.39 -0.92 -1.09
C PHE A 124 -3.82 -0.39 -1.14
N LEU A 125 -4.38 -0.18 -2.33
CA LEU A 125 -5.79 0.22 -2.49
C LEU A 125 -6.79 -0.92 -2.25
N ALA A 126 -6.40 -2.16 -2.56
CA ALA A 126 -7.26 -3.32 -2.41
C ALA A 126 -7.25 -3.88 -0.98
N GLN A 127 -6.06 -4.00 -0.40
CA GLN A 127 -5.74 -4.75 0.81
C GLN A 127 -4.71 -3.97 1.68
N PRO A 128 -5.03 -2.76 2.17
CA PRO A 128 -4.09 -1.94 2.94
C PRO A 128 -3.59 -2.64 4.21
N HIS A 129 -4.45 -3.38 4.91
CA HIS A 129 -4.09 -4.12 6.13
C HIS A 129 -3.06 -5.22 5.83
N ASP A 130 -3.29 -6.04 4.80
CA ASP A 130 -2.37 -7.11 4.41
C ASP A 130 -0.99 -6.58 3.98
N VAL A 131 -0.94 -5.36 3.40
CA VAL A 131 0.29 -4.64 3.09
C VAL A 131 1.02 -4.22 4.37
N MET A 132 0.31 -3.65 5.35
CA MET A 132 0.90 -3.25 6.63
C MET A 132 1.40 -4.46 7.44
N ASP A 133 0.63 -5.55 7.48
CA ASP A 133 1.05 -6.81 8.08
C ASP A 133 2.30 -7.38 7.43
N SER A 134 2.39 -7.27 6.10
CA SER A 134 3.56 -7.67 5.34
C SER A 134 4.81 -6.89 5.76
N VAL A 135 4.69 -5.56 5.91
CA VAL A 135 5.79 -4.72 6.40
C VAL A 135 6.25 -5.19 7.77
N GLN A 136 5.33 -5.38 8.73
CA GLN A 136 5.70 -5.80 10.09
C GLN A 136 6.35 -7.18 10.11
N ARG A 137 5.83 -8.13 9.33
CA ARG A 137 6.42 -9.47 9.21
C ARG A 137 7.84 -9.42 8.67
N LEU A 138 8.08 -8.63 7.62
CA LEU A 138 9.39 -8.48 7.01
C LEU A 138 10.38 -7.77 7.94
N ARG A 139 9.92 -6.76 8.70
CA ARG A 139 10.73 -6.13 9.75
C ARG A 139 11.10 -7.11 10.85
N ALA A 140 10.17 -7.96 11.28
CA ALA A 140 10.44 -8.99 12.29
C ALA A 140 11.47 -10.01 11.79
N ILE A 141 11.35 -10.45 10.53
CA ILE A 141 12.35 -11.32 9.90
C ILE A 141 13.72 -10.63 9.87
N ALA A 142 13.80 -9.38 9.39
CA ALA A 142 15.06 -8.63 9.32
C ALA A 142 15.68 -8.38 10.71
N GLN A 143 14.86 -8.21 11.75
CA GLN A 143 15.33 -8.11 13.13
C GLN A 143 15.91 -9.45 13.61
N GLN A 144 15.23 -10.55 13.34
CA GLN A 144 15.66 -11.90 13.71
C GLN A 144 16.95 -12.33 12.97
N THR A 145 17.12 -11.93 11.71
CA THR A 145 18.37 -12.15 10.95
C THR A 145 19.49 -11.19 11.37
N GLY A 146 19.18 -10.18 12.19
CA GLY A 146 20.13 -9.19 12.69
C GLY A 146 20.59 -8.17 11.65
N THR A 147 19.82 -7.99 10.57
CA THR A 147 20.06 -7.00 9.51
C THR A 147 19.34 -5.69 9.79
N LEU A 148 18.21 -5.71 10.50
CA LEU A 148 17.52 -4.52 10.97
C LEU A 148 18.03 -4.11 12.37
N LYS A 149 18.72 -2.97 12.45
CA LYS A 149 19.31 -2.41 13.67
C LYS A 149 19.21 -0.89 13.70
N SER A 150 19.30 -0.32 14.90
CA SER A 150 19.54 1.12 15.06
C SER A 150 20.98 1.46 14.65
N THR A 151 21.13 2.53 13.89
CA THR A 151 22.39 3.05 13.34
C THR A 151 22.40 4.58 13.48
N PRO A 152 23.49 5.28 13.12
CA PRO A 152 23.46 6.75 13.05
C PRO A 152 22.41 7.31 12.08
N GLN A 153 21.99 6.53 11.08
CA GLN A 153 21.02 6.93 10.06
C GLN A 153 19.56 6.68 10.48
N GLN A 154 19.29 5.59 11.21
CA GLN A 154 17.94 5.22 11.62
C GLN A 154 17.87 4.71 13.06
N LYS A 155 16.71 4.88 13.68
CA LYS A 155 16.36 4.31 14.98
C LYS A 155 15.29 3.23 14.77
N VAL A 156 15.54 2.04 15.32
CA VAL A 156 14.57 0.93 15.34
C VAL A 156 13.96 0.86 16.74
N ILE A 157 12.64 0.95 16.81
CA ILE A 157 11.87 0.90 18.05
C ILE A 157 10.97 -0.33 18.00
N VAL A 158 10.98 -1.15 19.04
CA VAL A 158 10.17 -2.37 19.12
C VAL A 158 9.29 -2.31 20.35
N THR A 159 7.98 -2.37 20.12
CA THR A 159 6.96 -2.37 21.16
C THR A 159 6.22 -3.71 21.11
N PRO A 160 6.03 -4.43 22.24
CA PRO A 160 5.17 -5.61 22.27
C PRO A 160 3.75 -5.25 21.81
N ALA A 161 3.14 -6.08 20.95
CA ALA A 161 1.74 -5.93 20.62
C ALA A 161 0.89 -6.50 21.77
N ALA A 162 -0.26 -5.88 22.07
CA ALA A 162 -1.17 -6.40 23.09
C ALA A 162 -1.55 -7.86 22.79
N PRO A 163 -1.63 -8.75 23.80
CA PRO A 163 -2.00 -10.13 23.57
C PRO A 163 -3.45 -10.21 23.08
N VAL A 164 -3.63 -10.55 21.80
CA VAL A 164 -4.92 -10.98 21.28
C VAL A 164 -5.36 -12.22 22.04
N SER A 165 -6.43 -12.11 22.81
CA SER A 165 -7.04 -13.27 23.48
C SER A 165 -7.57 -14.20 22.38
N ALA A 166 -7.03 -15.42 22.30
CA ALA A 166 -7.42 -16.41 21.31
C ALA A 166 -8.90 -16.77 21.46
N SER A 167 -9.76 -16.12 20.67
CA SER A 167 -11.14 -16.57 20.49
C SER A 167 -11.11 -17.89 19.73
N SER A 168 -11.28 -18.97 20.48
CA SER A 168 -11.40 -20.33 19.95
C SER A 168 -12.74 -20.47 19.24
N SER A 169 -12.82 -20.21 17.94
CA SER A 169 -14.02 -20.53 17.15
C SER A 169 -13.94 -21.97 16.65
N THR A 170 -14.68 -22.87 17.30
CA THR A 170 -14.90 -24.26 16.89
C THR A 170 -15.75 -24.36 15.61
N THR A 171 -15.23 -25.14 14.65
CA THR A 171 -15.94 -25.88 13.58
C THR A 171 -16.70 -25.08 12.50
N ALA A 172 -16.05 -24.82 11.36
CA ALA A 172 -16.72 -24.73 10.06
C ALA A 172 -15.75 -25.13 8.93
N THR A 173 -16.16 -26.08 8.09
CA THR A 173 -15.45 -26.50 6.87
C THR A 173 -15.47 -25.34 5.86
N ALA A 174 -14.48 -24.46 5.93
CA ALA A 174 -14.20 -23.42 4.95
C ALA A 174 -12.79 -23.65 4.39
N THR A 175 -12.63 -23.50 3.08
CA THR A 175 -11.34 -23.55 2.39
C THR A 175 -10.37 -22.60 3.06
N ALA A 176 -9.26 -23.12 3.58
CA ALA A 176 -8.34 -22.41 4.45
C ALA A 176 -7.82 -21.11 3.81
N HIS A 177 -8.30 -19.97 4.31
CA HIS A 177 -7.50 -18.75 4.37
C HIS A 177 -6.72 -18.81 5.67
N THR A 178 -5.46 -19.19 5.58
CA THR A 178 -4.50 -18.98 6.67
C THR A 178 -4.14 -17.49 6.61
N GLY A 179 -4.96 -16.64 7.23
CA GLY A 179 -4.53 -15.29 7.56
C GLY A 179 -3.22 -15.40 8.36
N ALA A 180 -2.23 -14.57 8.02
CA ALA A 180 -0.97 -14.59 8.74
C ALA A 180 -1.25 -14.35 10.24
N PRO A 181 -0.56 -15.04 11.17
CA PRO A 181 -0.72 -14.75 12.59
C PRO A 181 -0.40 -13.28 12.85
N ALA A 182 -1.23 -12.62 13.67
CA ALA A 182 -1.08 -11.24 14.04
C ALA A 182 0.34 -10.98 14.61
N PRO A 183 0.96 -9.82 14.29
CA PRO A 183 2.30 -9.51 14.76
C PRO A 183 2.31 -9.46 16.30
N THR A 184 3.27 -10.15 16.92
CA THR A 184 3.45 -10.15 18.40
C THR A 184 4.19 -8.91 18.91
N GLN A 185 4.63 -8.05 17.99
CA GLN A 185 5.38 -6.84 18.25
C GLN A 185 5.20 -5.88 17.08
N VAL A 186 5.18 -4.59 17.37
CA VAL A 186 5.22 -3.50 16.42
C VAL A 186 6.66 -2.99 16.32
N ILE A 187 7.21 -2.97 15.11
CA ILE A 187 8.53 -2.42 14.81
C ILE A 187 8.35 -1.11 14.04
N LYS A 188 8.73 0.01 14.66
CA LYS A 188 8.77 1.35 14.06
C LYS A 188 10.20 1.69 13.62
N ILE A 189 10.35 2.30 12.45
CA ILE A 189 11.66 2.77 11.94
C ILE A 189 11.56 4.27 11.73
N GLU A 190 12.44 5.02 12.38
CA GLU A 190 12.46 6.48 12.31
C GLU A 190 13.85 6.96 11.89
N PRO A 191 13.95 8.10 11.18
CA PRO A 191 15.25 8.76 11.00
C PRO A 191 15.82 9.16 12.36
N THR A 192 17.12 8.95 12.59
CA THR A 192 17.77 9.40 13.84
C THR A 192 17.76 10.92 13.96
N ASN A 193 17.82 11.63 12.83
CA ASN A 193 17.60 13.05 12.72
C ASN A 193 16.34 13.31 11.87
N PRO A 194 15.27 13.92 12.41
CA PRO A 194 14.04 14.19 11.65
C PRO A 194 14.25 15.04 10.40
N GLN A 195 15.36 15.79 10.32
CA GLN A 195 15.70 16.70 9.23
C GLN A 195 16.53 16.05 8.12
N VAL A 196 16.99 14.81 8.32
CA VAL A 196 17.82 14.09 7.36
C VAL A 196 17.31 12.68 7.22
N VAL A 197 16.84 12.36 6.01
CA VAL A 197 16.29 11.04 5.71
C VAL A 197 17.28 10.29 4.83
N TYR A 198 17.66 9.11 5.28
CA TYR A 198 18.49 8.19 4.52
C TYR A 198 17.59 7.15 3.86
N VAL A 199 17.72 6.93 2.55
CA VAL A 199 16.94 5.90 1.83
C VAL A 199 17.71 4.58 1.90
N PRO A 200 17.15 3.53 2.52
CA PRO A 200 17.78 2.21 2.50
C PRO A 200 17.80 1.64 1.08
N SER A 201 18.92 1.03 0.71
CA SER A 201 19.06 0.20 -0.49
C SER A 201 19.63 -1.14 -0.09
N TYR A 202 18.95 -2.22 -0.44
CA TYR A 202 19.34 -3.55 -0.01
C TYR A 202 18.86 -4.64 -0.94
N ASN A 203 19.52 -5.80 -0.87
CA ASN A 203 19.04 -7.03 -1.51
C ASN A 203 18.13 -7.80 -0.53
N PRO A 204 16.82 -7.91 -0.79
CA PRO A 204 15.90 -8.64 0.08
C PRO A 204 16.32 -10.08 0.39
N SER A 205 16.87 -10.80 -0.59
CA SER A 205 17.34 -12.17 -0.39
C SER A 205 18.50 -12.27 0.60
N THR A 206 19.28 -11.20 0.75
CA THR A 206 20.36 -11.13 1.75
C THR A 206 19.83 -10.68 3.11
N VAL A 207 18.93 -9.70 3.12
CA VAL A 207 18.38 -9.08 4.34
C VAL A 207 17.46 -10.02 5.10
N TYR A 208 16.56 -10.69 4.39
CA TYR A 208 15.56 -11.57 4.97
C TYR A 208 16.04 -13.02 5.10
N GLY A 209 17.16 -13.38 4.46
CA GLY A 209 17.70 -14.73 4.49
C GLY A 209 16.78 -15.74 3.79
N THR A 210 16.38 -16.81 4.50
CA THR A 210 15.47 -17.82 3.95
C THR A 210 14.09 -17.22 3.74
N TRP A 211 13.75 -17.00 2.46
CA TRP A 211 12.47 -16.42 2.09
C TRP A 211 11.30 -17.40 2.35
N PRO A 212 10.20 -16.96 2.99
CA PRO A 212 9.11 -17.86 3.40
C PRO A 212 8.40 -18.58 2.25
N ASN A 213 8.35 -17.99 1.05
CA ASN A 213 7.59 -18.53 -0.07
C ASN A 213 8.38 -18.50 -1.39
N SER A 214 8.85 -19.66 -1.84
CA SER A 214 9.63 -19.79 -3.07
C SER A 214 8.85 -19.52 -4.37
N ALA A 215 7.51 -19.58 -4.35
CA ALA A 215 6.70 -19.28 -5.54
C ALA A 215 6.62 -17.77 -5.81
N TYR A 216 6.85 -16.93 -4.80
CA TYR A 216 6.86 -15.47 -4.88
C TYR A 216 8.17 -14.94 -4.31
N PRO A 217 9.31 -15.11 -5.03
CA PRO A 217 10.60 -14.63 -4.56
C PRO A 217 10.59 -13.10 -4.41
N PRO A 218 11.37 -12.52 -3.48
CA PRO A 218 11.30 -11.09 -3.22
C PRO A 218 11.81 -10.28 -4.43
N VAL A 219 11.19 -9.13 -4.69
CA VAL A 219 11.65 -8.23 -5.75
C VAL A 219 12.92 -7.52 -5.29
N TYR A 220 14.01 -7.67 -6.06
CA TYR A 220 15.21 -6.86 -5.87
C TYR A 220 15.17 -5.65 -6.80
N LEU A 221 15.23 -4.46 -6.20
CA LEU A 221 15.29 -3.18 -6.91
C LEU A 221 16.72 -2.64 -6.73
N PRO A 222 17.62 -2.82 -7.73
CA PRO A 222 18.99 -2.36 -7.59
C PRO A 222 19.04 -0.84 -7.48
N PRO A 223 20.04 -0.29 -6.76
CA PRO A 223 20.24 1.14 -6.73
C PRO A 223 20.56 1.68 -8.13
N PRO A 224 20.06 2.87 -8.50
CA PRO A 224 20.37 3.50 -9.78
C PRO A 224 21.88 3.69 -9.98
N PRO A 225 22.38 3.62 -11.23
CA PRO A 225 23.78 3.87 -11.52
C PRO A 225 24.25 5.23 -11.00
N GLY A 226 25.39 5.24 -10.30
CA GLY A 226 25.97 6.46 -9.75
C GLY A 226 25.41 6.91 -8.40
N GLU A 227 24.49 6.13 -7.80
CA GLU A 227 24.04 6.38 -6.43
C GLU A 227 25.22 6.27 -5.45
N GLN A 228 25.36 7.28 -4.60
CA GLN A 228 26.39 7.35 -3.58
C GLN A 228 25.83 6.86 -2.25
N PHE A 229 26.62 6.05 -1.54
CA PHE A 229 26.27 5.46 -0.25
C PHE A 229 27.13 6.05 0.86
N THR A 230 26.53 6.31 2.01
CA THR A 230 27.24 6.86 3.18
C THR A 230 27.98 5.79 3.97
N ASP A 231 27.38 4.61 4.09
CA ASP A 231 27.99 3.43 4.70
C ASP A 231 28.18 2.33 3.64
N SER A 232 29.29 1.61 3.77
CA SER A 232 29.61 0.48 2.90
C SER A 232 28.49 -0.56 2.95
N PHE A 233 28.21 -1.21 1.81
CA PHE A 233 27.17 -2.21 1.60
C PHE A 233 27.45 -3.51 2.40
N VAL A 234 27.50 -3.44 3.73
CA VAL A 234 27.82 -4.56 4.61
C VAL A 234 26.63 -5.50 4.61
N LYS A 235 26.83 -6.74 4.14
CA LYS A 235 25.80 -7.77 4.00
C LYS A 235 24.62 -7.36 3.10
N GLY A 236 24.89 -6.68 1.99
CA GLY A 236 23.84 -6.42 1.00
C GLY A 236 22.85 -5.33 1.41
N PHE A 237 23.21 -4.48 2.38
CA PHE A 237 22.40 -3.37 2.88
C PHE A 237 23.26 -2.10 2.96
N GLY A 238 22.75 -0.98 2.46
CA GLY A 238 23.41 0.33 2.51
C GLY A 238 22.40 1.48 2.59
N TYR A 239 22.88 2.66 2.96
CA TYR A 239 22.10 3.89 3.00
C TYR A 239 22.59 4.85 1.93
N SER A 240 21.65 5.42 1.15
CA SER A 240 21.96 6.51 0.24
C SER A 240 22.53 7.73 0.98
N LEU A 241 23.02 8.73 0.24
CA LEU A 241 23.31 10.03 0.81
C LEU A 241 22.06 10.60 1.48
N GLY A 242 22.19 10.96 2.76
CA GLY A 242 21.11 11.58 3.52
C GLY A 242 20.57 12.82 2.80
N VAL A 243 19.26 12.84 2.58
CA VAL A 243 18.56 13.98 2.00
C VAL A 243 18.11 14.86 3.14
N ALA A 244 18.61 16.09 3.17
CA ALA A 244 18.12 17.11 4.07
C ALA A 244 16.70 17.52 3.63
N THR A 245 15.72 17.23 4.48
CA THR A 245 14.35 17.65 4.27
C THR A 245 13.68 17.96 5.60
N THR A 246 13.06 19.13 5.66
CA THR A 246 12.38 19.61 6.85
C THR A 246 10.89 19.30 6.78
N TRP A 247 10.32 19.34 5.58
CA TRP A 247 8.87 19.27 5.38
C TRP A 247 8.45 18.27 4.31
N ALA A 248 9.36 17.76 3.47
CA ALA A 248 8.96 16.92 2.32
C ALA A 248 8.15 15.71 2.79
N LEU A 249 8.52 15.10 3.92
CA LEU A 249 7.73 14.04 4.52
C LEU A 249 6.62 14.65 5.38
N PHE A 250 5.36 14.44 4.97
CA PHE A 250 4.18 14.95 5.66
C PHE A 250 3.31 13.82 6.23
N SER A 251 3.72 12.56 6.09
CA SER A 251 2.96 11.42 6.57
C SER A 251 3.82 10.52 7.46
N SER A 252 3.15 9.75 8.30
CA SER A 252 3.76 8.64 9.05
C SER A 252 2.77 7.49 9.14
N ILE A 253 3.29 6.28 9.39
CA ILE A 253 2.43 5.12 9.64
C ILE A 253 2.09 5.10 11.13
N ASP A 254 0.79 5.10 11.41
CA ASP A 254 0.25 4.76 12.71
C ASP A 254 0.10 3.24 12.81
N TRP A 255 0.95 2.63 13.62
CA TRP A 255 0.95 1.19 13.86
C TRP A 255 0.12 0.80 15.08
N ASP A 256 -0.35 1.78 15.87
CA ASP A 256 -1.07 1.52 17.09
C ASP A 256 -2.58 1.42 16.76
N ASP A 257 -3.22 0.33 17.16
CA ASP A 257 -4.69 0.17 17.23
C ASP A 257 -5.19 0.56 18.64
N ASP A 258 -4.30 1.08 19.48
CA ASP A 258 -4.45 1.26 20.92
C ASP A 258 -4.49 2.75 21.32
N ASP A 259 -5.49 3.47 20.83
CA ASP A 259 -6.01 4.58 21.63
C ASP A 259 -7.00 4.00 22.64
N HIS A 260 -6.51 3.85 23.87
CA HIS A 260 -7.32 3.66 25.07
C HIS A 260 -8.39 4.75 25.21
N HIS A 261 -9.50 4.60 24.49
CA HIS A 261 -10.76 5.20 24.89
C HIS A 261 -11.58 4.11 25.58
N HIS A 262 -11.31 3.96 26.88
CA HIS A 262 -12.34 3.55 27.82
C HIS A 262 -13.46 4.59 27.76
N HIS A 263 -14.43 4.38 26.90
CA HIS A 263 -15.80 4.74 27.23
C HIS A 263 -16.66 3.58 26.75
N ASP A 264 -17.17 2.85 27.74
CA ASP A 264 -18.44 2.13 27.61
C ASP A 264 -19.41 3.04 26.86
N ASP A 265 -19.95 2.57 25.73
CA ASP A 265 -21.37 2.64 25.42
C ASP A 265 -21.63 2.01 24.03
N ASP A 266 -22.30 0.87 24.09
CA ASP A 266 -23.34 0.37 23.20
C ASP A 266 -23.12 0.26 21.68
N TYR A 267 -23.19 -1.00 21.25
CA TYR A 267 -23.72 -1.50 19.97
C TYR A 267 -24.29 -0.42 19.03
N HIS A 268 -23.70 -0.27 17.84
CA HIS A 268 -24.34 -0.65 16.57
C HIS A 268 -23.52 -0.23 15.32
N HIS A 269 -23.50 -1.17 14.36
CA HIS A 269 -23.34 -1.00 12.90
C HIS A 269 -21.93 -0.90 12.28
N GLY A 270 -21.57 -2.01 11.60
CA GLY A 270 -21.36 -1.94 10.16
C GLY A 270 -19.91 -1.95 9.70
N ASP A 271 -19.51 -3.10 9.19
CA ASP A 271 -18.46 -3.37 8.20
C ASP A 271 -18.17 -2.17 7.26
N TYR A 272 -17.33 -1.24 7.72
CA TYR A 272 -16.65 -0.26 6.89
C TYR A 272 -15.17 -0.60 6.91
N SER A 273 -14.67 -1.05 5.76
CA SER A 273 -13.25 -1.21 5.48
C SER A 273 -12.58 0.16 5.56
N HIS A 274 -11.98 0.43 6.71
CA HIS A 274 -11.13 1.58 7.00
C HIS A 274 -9.82 1.41 6.24
N ASN A 275 -9.58 2.26 5.24
CA ASN A 275 -8.57 2.07 4.19
C ASN A 275 -7.54 3.20 4.27
N GLY A 276 -6.39 2.93 4.89
CA GLY A 276 -5.35 3.94 5.09
C GLY A 276 -5.48 4.73 6.38
N ASP A 277 -6.33 4.30 7.31
CA ASP A 277 -6.46 4.87 8.66
C ASP A 277 -5.14 4.79 9.44
N ASN A 278 -4.25 3.86 9.06
CA ASN A 278 -2.88 3.78 9.56
C ASN A 278 -1.91 4.79 8.91
N ILE A 279 -2.35 5.68 8.01
CA ILE A 279 -1.48 6.75 7.49
C ILE A 279 -1.99 8.11 7.99
N ASN A 280 -1.26 8.64 8.95
CA ASN A 280 -1.51 9.95 9.52
C ASN A 280 -0.78 11.03 8.70
N ILE A 281 -1.49 12.08 8.31
CA ILE A 281 -0.99 13.25 7.60
C ILE A 281 -0.73 14.37 8.60
N ASN A 282 0.52 14.78 8.74
CA ASN A 282 0.91 16.03 9.38
C ASN A 282 0.42 17.21 8.52
N VAL A 283 -0.63 17.88 9.01
CA VAL A 283 -1.33 18.95 8.29
C VAL A 283 -0.40 20.15 8.01
N ASN A 284 0.54 20.45 8.91
CA ASN A 284 1.46 21.58 8.73
C ASN A 284 2.41 21.34 7.54
N ASN A 285 3.02 20.16 7.50
CA ASN A 285 3.91 19.78 6.39
C ASN A 285 3.11 19.64 5.09
N PHE A 286 1.90 19.08 5.15
CA PHE A 286 1.00 18.97 4.01
C PHE A 286 0.68 20.34 3.42
N ASN A 287 0.15 21.27 4.23
CA ASN A 287 -0.18 22.63 3.81
C ASN A 287 1.03 23.36 3.21
N HIS A 288 2.23 23.13 3.76
CA HIS A 288 3.46 23.71 3.23
C HIS A 288 3.80 23.20 1.82
N ILE A 289 3.55 21.91 1.53
CA ILE A 289 3.84 21.30 0.22
C ILE A 289 2.75 21.65 -0.81
N THR A 290 1.49 21.64 -0.38
CA THR A 290 0.34 21.79 -1.29
C THR A 290 -0.08 23.24 -1.48
N GLY A 291 0.28 24.12 -0.54
CA GLY A 291 -0.28 25.47 -0.44
C GLY A 291 -1.73 25.49 0.04
N GLU A 292 -2.24 24.36 0.55
CA GLU A 292 -3.58 24.28 1.15
C GLU A 292 -3.60 24.86 2.57
N ASN A 293 -4.81 25.00 3.13
CA ASN A 293 -5.03 25.50 4.49
C ASN A 293 -6.01 24.56 5.22
N LEU A 294 -5.63 23.28 5.33
CA LEU A 294 -6.40 22.34 6.11
C LEU A 294 -6.32 22.71 7.62
N PRO A 295 -7.43 22.65 8.36
CA PRO A 295 -7.43 22.86 9.80
C PRO A 295 -7.02 21.59 10.56
N GLY A 296 -6.52 21.76 11.79
CA GLY A 296 -6.11 20.66 12.68
C GLY A 296 -4.63 20.30 12.58
N ASN A 297 -4.22 19.31 13.38
CA ASN A 297 -2.83 18.85 13.42
C ASN A 297 -2.59 17.65 12.50
N HIS A 298 -3.60 16.80 12.39
CA HIS A 298 -3.54 15.47 11.79
C HIS A 298 -4.83 15.14 11.06
N VAL A 299 -4.71 14.51 9.88
CA VAL A 299 -5.85 13.95 9.13
C VAL A 299 -5.46 12.58 8.56
N ASN A 300 -6.43 11.71 8.35
CA ASN A 300 -6.17 10.42 7.73
C ASN A 300 -5.98 10.60 6.22
N TRP A 301 -5.06 9.83 5.64
CA TRP A 301 -4.88 9.83 4.20
C TRP A 301 -6.12 9.31 3.48
N GLN A 302 -6.44 9.94 2.34
CA GLN A 302 -7.49 9.46 1.45
C GLN A 302 -7.03 9.49 0.00
N HIS A 303 -7.22 8.36 -0.69
CA HIS A 303 -6.93 8.24 -2.12
C HIS A 303 -7.83 9.18 -2.95
N ASN A 304 -7.23 9.94 -3.86
CA ASN A 304 -7.93 10.82 -4.78
C ASN A 304 -7.86 10.29 -6.23
N PRO A 305 -8.96 9.75 -6.78
CA PRO A 305 -8.97 9.16 -8.12
C PRO A 305 -8.57 10.15 -9.22
N ALA A 306 -8.69 11.47 -9.00
CA ALA A 306 -8.32 12.48 -9.99
C ALA A 306 -6.81 12.49 -10.30
N TYR A 307 -5.97 12.08 -9.35
CA TYR A 307 -4.52 12.03 -9.52
C TYR A 307 -4.01 10.72 -10.12
N ARG A 308 -4.87 9.69 -10.20
CA ARG A 308 -4.46 8.38 -10.71
C ARG A 308 -4.25 8.36 -12.23
N GLY A 309 -4.83 9.32 -12.95
CA GLY A 309 -4.67 9.44 -14.39
C GLY A 309 -5.39 8.32 -15.14
N HIS A 310 -4.67 7.65 -16.04
CA HIS A 310 -5.21 6.66 -16.96
C HIS A 310 -5.00 5.21 -16.47
N THR A 311 -4.28 5.04 -15.35
CA THR A 311 -3.99 3.73 -14.80
C THR A 311 -5.27 3.10 -14.20
N PRO A 312 -5.75 1.95 -14.73
CA PRO A 312 -6.95 1.31 -14.22
C PRO A 312 -6.76 0.79 -12.79
N TYR A 313 -7.86 0.56 -12.09
CA TYR A 313 -7.84 -0.16 -10.82
C TYR A 313 -7.70 -1.68 -11.05
N PRO A 314 -7.18 -2.44 -10.08
CA PRO A 314 -6.95 -3.87 -10.26
C PRO A 314 -8.23 -4.67 -10.49
N ASP A 315 -9.36 -4.20 -9.96
CA ASP A 315 -10.68 -4.79 -10.18
C ASP A 315 -11.82 -3.79 -10.02
N ASN A 316 -13.03 -4.26 -10.34
CA ASN A 316 -14.26 -3.47 -10.26
C ASN A 316 -14.66 -3.11 -8.83
N THR A 317 -14.25 -3.87 -7.81
CA THR A 317 -14.56 -3.60 -6.40
C THR A 317 -13.77 -2.39 -5.94
N VAL A 318 -12.46 -2.37 -6.19
CA VAL A 318 -11.59 -1.24 -5.90
C VAL A 318 -12.01 -0.03 -6.72
N ALA A 319 -12.32 -0.24 -8.01
CA ALA A 319 -12.86 0.81 -8.85
C ALA A 319 -14.15 1.40 -8.26
N GLN A 320 -15.13 0.59 -7.87
CA GLN A 320 -16.40 1.08 -7.31
C GLN A 320 -16.21 1.82 -5.99
N ARG A 321 -15.24 1.38 -5.17
CA ARG A 321 -14.87 2.03 -3.91
C ARG A 321 -14.40 3.46 -4.14
N PHE A 322 -13.50 3.68 -5.10
CA PHE A 322 -12.88 5.00 -5.29
C PHE A 322 -13.56 5.88 -6.35
N HIS A 323 -14.24 5.32 -7.35
CA HIS A 323 -14.98 6.12 -8.35
C HIS A 323 -16.24 6.80 -7.81
N GLN A 324 -16.76 6.41 -6.63
CA GLN A 324 -17.98 6.99 -6.07
C GLN A 324 -17.76 8.28 -5.26
N THR A 325 -16.51 8.71 -5.05
CA THR A 325 -16.23 9.90 -4.23
C THR A 325 -16.22 11.18 -5.06
N ASN A 326 -17.41 11.77 -5.24
CA ASN A 326 -17.50 13.22 -5.44
C ASN A 326 -17.12 13.90 -4.10
N VAL A 327 -15.84 14.20 -3.91
CA VAL A 327 -15.37 15.02 -2.79
C VAL A 327 -15.91 16.45 -2.92
N SER A 328 -16.71 16.91 -1.95
CA SER A 328 -16.90 18.34 -1.71
C SER A 328 -15.59 18.90 -1.16
N GLY A 329 -14.79 19.52 -2.04
CA GLY A 329 -13.53 20.15 -1.67
C GLY A 329 -12.41 19.97 -2.70
N GLY A 330 -12.49 18.94 -3.56
CA GLY A 330 -11.58 18.78 -4.69
C GLY A 330 -11.97 19.70 -5.86
N PRO A 331 -11.02 20.24 -6.66
CA PRO A 331 -11.34 21.01 -7.85
C PRO A 331 -12.26 20.23 -8.76
N ARG A 332 -13.48 20.74 -8.97
CA ARG A 332 -14.47 20.14 -9.87
C ARG A 332 -13.84 19.97 -11.25
N PRO A 333 -13.98 18.81 -11.91
CA PRO A 333 -13.59 18.66 -13.31
C PRO A 333 -14.64 19.34 -14.19
N ASN A 334 -14.61 20.67 -14.25
CA ASN A 334 -15.47 21.45 -15.13
C ASN A 334 -14.77 22.75 -15.57
N MET A 335 -13.65 22.64 -16.31
CA MET A 335 -13.28 23.68 -17.28
C MET A 335 -12.25 23.23 -18.33
N ARG A 336 -12.53 22.17 -19.10
CA ARG A 336 -11.77 21.87 -20.34
C ARG A 336 -12.63 21.57 -21.57
N GLN A 337 -13.86 22.08 -21.62
CA GLN A 337 -14.70 22.04 -22.85
C GLN A 337 -15.22 23.39 -23.36
N SER A 338 -14.82 24.53 -22.80
CA SER A 338 -15.28 25.84 -23.29
C SER A 338 -14.26 26.63 -24.12
N ILE A 339 -12.97 26.25 -24.14
CA ILE A 339 -11.97 27.01 -24.93
C ILE A 339 -11.86 26.49 -26.38
N ALA A 340 -12.24 25.25 -26.67
CA ALA A 340 -12.22 24.71 -28.05
C ALA A 340 -13.44 25.14 -28.91
N LYS A 341 -14.46 25.81 -28.35
CA LYS A 341 -15.64 26.28 -29.09
C LYS A 341 -15.72 27.80 -29.30
N ARG A 342 -14.78 28.58 -28.77
CA ARG A 342 -14.75 30.04 -28.98
C ARG A 342 -13.82 30.49 -30.12
N SER A 343 -12.91 29.63 -30.58
CA SER A 343 -12.05 29.92 -31.75
C SER A 343 -12.64 29.50 -33.10
N ALA A 344 -13.86 28.96 -33.13
CA ALA A 344 -14.58 28.57 -34.35
C ALA A 344 -15.77 29.49 -34.69
N ARG A 345 -15.84 30.68 -34.10
CA ARG A 345 -16.89 31.68 -34.39
C ARG A 345 -16.37 33.10 -34.66
N GLN A 346 -15.09 33.25 -34.96
CA GLN A 346 -14.49 34.48 -35.48
C GLN A 346 -13.58 34.19 -36.69
N ARG A 347 -14.14 33.54 -37.71
CA ARG A 347 -13.67 33.66 -39.09
C ARG A 347 -14.86 33.88 -39.99
#